data_AF-A0A927LGM9-F1
#
_entry.id   AF-A0A927LGM9-F1
#
_cell.length_a   1.000
_cell.length_b   1.000
_cell.length_c   1.000
_cell.angle_alpha   90.00
_cell.angle_beta   90.00
_cell.angle_gamma   90.00
#
_symmetry.space_group_name_H-M   'P 1'
#
loop_
_entity.id
_entity.type
_entity.pdbx_description
1 polymer ?
#
loop_
_entity_poly.entity_id
_entity_poly.type
_entity_poly.pdbx_seq_one_letter_code
_entity_poly.pdbx_strand_id
1 'polypeptide(L)'
;MHLTPSGLAVPGTSRRTLLRGIGGAAALGAGVPLLSACGGSGGGATDSKTVTVGSNASDAVPKKAFAEIYAAFKKQSGIAVDVNTKDHNTFQEQINSYLQGTPDDVFHWFAGYRMQFFAAKGLATSIDDVWDKIGGNFPEAMKKLSQGEDGKSYFVPLYTYPWALFYRKSVFQEKGYEVPTTWDQLIALCKQMQKDKLVPIAFGDKDAWPAMGTFDQLNFRTNGYDFHVELMAGKASWTDAKVRKTFDLWAELLPYHQEGAVGRTWQDAAQTLVSKKAG
;
A
#
# COMPACT_ATOMS: atom_id res chain seq x y z
N MET A 1 -13.94 19.06 -42.96
CA MET A 1 -15.17 18.34 -42.55
C MET A 1 -15.28 18.49 -41.03
N HIS A 2 -16.00 19.52 -40.59
CA HIS A 2 -16.23 19.80 -39.18
C HIS A 2 -17.46 19.03 -38.72
N LEU A 3 -17.30 18.17 -37.71
CA LEU A 3 -18.40 17.54 -37.00
C LEU A 3 -18.47 18.15 -35.60
N THR A 4 -19.50 18.97 -35.38
CA THR A 4 -19.94 19.42 -34.06
C THR A 4 -20.59 18.28 -33.28
N PRO A 5 -20.29 18.10 -31.98
CA PRO A 5 -21.12 17.28 -31.11
C PRO A 5 -22.31 18.09 -30.60
N SER A 6 -23.50 17.62 -30.95
CA SER A 6 -24.79 18.08 -30.44
C SER A 6 -24.89 17.91 -28.93
N GLY A 7 -25.41 18.95 -28.26
CA GLY A 7 -25.63 18.97 -26.83
C GLY A 7 -26.73 18.01 -26.37
N LEU A 8 -26.47 17.36 -25.25
CA LEU A 8 -27.49 16.82 -24.34
C LEU A 8 -27.24 17.45 -22.98
N ALA A 9 -28.02 18.49 -22.68
CA ALA A 9 -28.04 19.14 -21.38
C ALA A 9 -28.81 18.26 -20.38
N VAL A 10 -28.14 17.83 -19.32
CA VAL A 10 -28.76 17.20 -18.15
C VAL A 10 -29.32 18.33 -17.26
N PRO A 11 -30.58 18.29 -16.80
CA PRO A 11 -31.13 19.36 -15.97
C PRO A 11 -30.45 19.42 -14.60
N GLY A 12 -29.84 20.57 -14.30
CA GLY A 12 -29.28 20.87 -12.98
C GLY A 12 -30.38 21.04 -11.93
N THR A 13 -30.19 20.43 -10.76
CA THR A 13 -31.04 20.62 -9.58
C THR A 13 -30.80 22.01 -8.99
N SER A 14 -31.80 22.89 -9.13
CA SER A 14 -31.79 24.24 -8.56
C SER A 14 -32.27 24.24 -7.11
N ARG A 15 -31.63 25.06 -6.27
CA ARG A 15 -31.80 25.24 -4.81
C ARG A 15 -33.17 25.80 -4.36
N ARG A 16 -34.26 25.60 -5.12
CA ARG A 16 -35.58 26.20 -4.87
C ARG A 16 -36.72 25.24 -4.51
N THR A 17 -36.42 23.97 -4.19
CA THR A 17 -37.46 22.99 -3.81
C THR A 17 -37.22 22.37 -2.42
N LEU A 18 -36.78 23.16 -1.43
CA LEU A 18 -36.64 22.72 -0.03
C LEU A 18 -37.47 23.53 0.99
N LEU A 19 -38.47 24.30 0.56
CA LEU A 19 -39.31 25.07 1.49
C LEU A 19 -40.78 25.07 1.05
N ARG A 20 -41.42 23.90 1.04
CA ARG A 20 -42.88 23.76 1.14
C ARG A 20 -43.22 22.45 1.86
N GLY A 21 -43.25 22.52 3.19
CA GLY A 21 -43.59 21.38 4.04
C GLY A 21 -43.78 21.74 5.51
N ILE A 22 -44.31 22.94 5.80
CA ILE A 22 -44.79 23.32 7.14
C ILE A 22 -46.08 24.11 6.92
N GLY A 23 -47.23 23.58 7.38
CA GLY A 23 -48.47 24.36 7.44
C GLY A 23 -49.77 23.55 7.53
N GLY A 24 -50.22 23.30 8.76
CA GLY A 24 -51.63 23.08 9.15
C GLY A 24 -52.12 21.62 9.19
N ALA A 25 -52.82 21.13 10.21
CA ALA A 25 -53.40 21.77 11.39
C ALA A 25 -53.76 20.71 12.48
N ALA A 26 -53.64 21.14 13.75
CA ALA A 26 -54.53 20.94 14.93
C ALA A 26 -55.21 19.55 15.15
N ALA A 27 -55.30 18.96 16.34
CA ALA A 27 -55.44 19.50 17.68
C ALA A 27 -55.36 18.39 18.77
N LEU A 28 -55.26 18.82 20.03
CA LEU A 28 -55.67 18.18 21.30
C LEU A 28 -54.65 17.33 22.07
N GLY A 29 -54.44 17.72 23.33
CA GLY A 29 -54.31 16.77 24.44
C GLY A 29 -53.05 16.90 25.28
N ALA A 30 -53.22 17.32 26.54
CA ALA A 30 -52.21 17.42 27.58
C ALA A 30 -51.42 16.12 27.81
N GLY A 31 -50.14 16.28 28.14
CA GLY A 31 -49.29 15.21 28.68
C GLY A 31 -47.86 15.33 28.16
N VAL A 32 -46.98 15.93 28.95
CA VAL A 32 -45.53 15.80 28.74
C VAL A 32 -45.07 14.53 29.45
N PRO A 33 -44.83 13.40 28.77
CA PRO A 33 -43.88 12.43 29.27
C PRO A 33 -42.48 12.90 28.85
N LEU A 34 -41.65 13.19 29.84
CA LEU A 34 -40.20 13.23 29.69
C LEU A 34 -39.74 11.86 29.16
N LEU A 35 -39.69 11.72 27.84
CA LEU A 35 -39.03 10.61 27.18
C LEU A 35 -37.52 10.84 27.33
N SER A 36 -36.94 10.23 28.36
CA SER A 36 -35.53 9.88 28.39
C SER A 36 -35.20 9.12 27.10
N ALA A 37 -34.67 9.85 26.13
CA ALA A 37 -33.94 9.26 25.02
C ALA A 37 -32.63 8.72 25.62
N CYS A 38 -32.67 7.50 26.14
CA CYS A 38 -31.47 6.68 26.22
C CYS A 38 -30.97 6.52 24.78
N GLY A 39 -30.01 7.36 24.41
CA GLY A 39 -29.20 7.17 23.22
C GLY A 39 -28.63 5.76 23.27
N GLY A 40 -29.07 4.93 22.34
CA GLY A 40 -28.49 3.63 22.08
C GLY A 40 -27.08 3.83 21.54
N SER A 41 -26.13 4.06 22.43
CA SER A 41 -24.75 3.67 22.22
C SER A 41 -24.70 2.16 22.45
N GLY A 42 -25.03 1.41 21.40
CA GLY A 42 -24.59 0.02 21.25
C GLY A 42 -23.09 -0.02 20.99
N GLY A 43 -22.31 0.57 21.89
CA GLY A 43 -20.91 0.24 22.06
C GLY A 43 -20.91 -1.05 22.86
N GLY A 44 -20.77 -2.18 22.17
CA GLY A 44 -20.39 -3.41 22.85
C GLY A 44 -19.19 -3.06 23.72
N ALA A 45 -19.34 -3.22 25.04
CA ALA A 45 -18.24 -3.03 25.96
C ALA A 45 -17.12 -3.97 25.49
N THR A 46 -16.09 -3.40 24.85
CA THR A 46 -14.84 -4.10 24.65
C THR A 46 -14.37 -4.46 26.03
N ASP A 47 -14.36 -5.76 26.32
CA ASP A 47 -13.71 -6.27 27.49
C ASP A 47 -12.32 -5.65 27.49
N SER A 48 -11.97 -4.85 28.51
CA SER A 48 -10.74 -4.03 28.59
C SER A 48 -9.42 -4.82 28.42
N LYS A 49 -9.55 -6.14 28.24
CA LYS A 49 -8.50 -7.14 28.07
C LYS A 49 -8.42 -7.70 26.64
N THR A 50 -9.15 -7.19 25.64
CA THR A 50 -9.01 -7.65 24.24
C THR A 50 -8.84 -6.47 23.29
N VAL A 51 -7.88 -6.58 22.38
CA VAL A 51 -7.66 -5.66 21.25
C VAL A 51 -7.88 -6.42 19.93
N THR A 52 -8.57 -5.80 18.98
CA THR A 52 -8.79 -6.34 17.63
C THR A 52 -7.72 -5.86 16.66
N VAL A 53 -7.31 -6.71 15.72
CA VAL A 53 -6.24 -6.43 14.75
C VAL A 53 -6.64 -6.80 13.33
N GLY A 54 -6.74 -5.80 12.45
CA GLY A 54 -6.86 -6.01 11.01
C GLY A 54 -5.51 -6.39 10.42
N SER A 55 -5.39 -7.58 9.82
CA SER A 55 -4.10 -8.10 9.34
C SER A 55 -4.13 -8.43 7.85
N ASN A 56 -3.11 -7.98 7.12
CA ASN A 56 -2.87 -8.37 5.72
C ASN A 56 -1.79 -9.46 5.59
N ALA A 57 -1.30 -10.01 6.72
CA ALA A 57 -0.32 -11.09 6.76
C ALA A 57 -0.99 -12.45 6.51
N SER A 58 -1.46 -12.68 5.29
CA SER A 58 -2.19 -13.90 4.90
C SER A 58 -1.28 -15.09 4.60
N ASP A 59 -0.07 -14.84 4.12
CA ASP A 59 0.88 -15.90 3.76
C ASP A 59 1.33 -16.68 4.99
N ALA A 60 1.54 -17.99 4.83
CA ALA A 60 1.75 -18.91 5.94
C ALA A 60 2.91 -18.50 6.88
N VAL A 61 4.02 -18.03 6.30
CA VAL A 61 5.22 -17.62 7.05
C VAL A 61 4.96 -16.35 7.87
N PRO A 62 4.59 -15.19 7.28
CA PRO A 62 4.32 -13.99 8.07
C PRO A 62 3.14 -14.16 9.03
N LYS A 63 2.08 -14.89 8.64
CA LYS A 63 0.94 -15.17 9.53
C LYS A 63 1.38 -15.85 10.83
N LYS A 64 2.26 -16.86 10.72
CA LYS A 64 2.84 -17.54 11.88
C LYS A 64 3.71 -16.61 12.72
N ALA A 65 4.58 -15.82 12.08
CA ALA A 65 5.46 -14.89 12.79
C ALA A 65 4.68 -13.84 13.60
N PHE A 66 3.61 -13.25 13.02
CA PHE A 66 2.76 -12.31 13.74
C PHE A 66 1.98 -12.97 14.89
N ALA A 67 1.50 -14.21 14.71
CA ALA A 67 0.86 -14.95 15.79
C ALA A 67 1.79 -15.14 17.01
N GLU A 68 3.08 -15.39 16.78
CA GLU A 68 4.09 -15.48 17.84
C GLU A 68 4.29 -14.12 18.55
N ILE A 69 4.30 -13.01 17.80
CA ILE A 69 4.38 -11.64 18.37
C ILE A 69 3.17 -11.38 19.27
N TYR A 70 1.95 -11.69 18.81
CA TYR A 70 0.73 -11.46 19.60
C TYR A 70 0.67 -12.35 20.84
N ALA A 71 1.15 -13.58 20.76
CA ALA A 71 1.27 -14.46 21.92
C ALA A 71 2.25 -13.91 22.96
N ALA A 72 3.41 -13.39 22.52
CA ALA A 72 4.37 -12.73 23.39
C ALA A 72 3.78 -11.47 24.04
N PHE A 73 3.08 -10.64 23.26
CA PHE A 73 2.36 -9.47 23.77
C PHE A 73 1.34 -9.87 24.84
N LYS A 74 0.46 -10.83 24.57
CA LYS A 74 -0.54 -11.31 25.53
C LYS A 74 0.09 -11.81 26.83
N LYS A 75 1.21 -12.53 26.73
CA LYS A 75 1.94 -13.02 27.90
C LYS A 75 2.50 -11.87 28.76
N GLN A 76 2.92 -10.77 28.14
CA GLN A 76 3.51 -9.62 28.82
C GLN A 76 2.48 -8.63 29.36
N SER A 77 1.43 -8.33 28.59
CA SER A 77 0.45 -7.30 28.91
C SER A 77 -0.81 -7.84 29.60
N GLY A 78 -1.10 -9.14 29.44
CA GLY A 78 -2.38 -9.73 29.82
C GLY A 78 -3.53 -9.40 28.86
N ILE A 79 -3.28 -8.66 27.79
CA ILE A 79 -4.28 -8.26 26.79
C ILE A 79 -4.32 -9.31 25.67
N ALA A 80 -5.48 -9.90 25.44
CA ALA A 80 -5.76 -10.79 24.31
C ALA A 80 -5.79 -10.01 23.00
N VAL A 81 -5.38 -10.68 21.92
CA VAL A 81 -5.37 -10.12 20.56
C VAL A 81 -6.29 -10.96 19.71
N ASP A 82 -7.34 -10.36 19.18
CA ASP A 82 -8.24 -10.99 18.20
C ASP A 82 -7.85 -10.50 16.79
N VAL A 83 -7.46 -11.43 15.91
CA VAL A 83 -6.80 -11.07 14.64
C VAL A 83 -7.69 -11.39 13.46
N ASN A 84 -8.18 -10.35 12.80
CA ASN A 84 -8.97 -10.42 11.58
C ASN A 84 -8.04 -10.39 10.35
N THR A 85 -7.56 -11.57 9.95
CA THR A 85 -6.68 -11.70 8.78
C THR A 85 -7.49 -11.73 7.47
N LYS A 86 -7.10 -10.89 6.51
CA LYS A 86 -7.56 -10.94 5.12
C LYS A 86 -6.39 -11.23 4.19
N ASP A 87 -6.70 -11.70 2.99
CA ASP A 87 -5.72 -11.81 1.90
C ASP A 87 -4.98 -10.48 1.68
N HIS A 88 -3.67 -10.57 1.41
CA HIS A 88 -2.76 -9.43 1.35
C HIS A 88 -3.23 -8.34 0.36
N ASN A 89 -3.63 -8.74 -0.85
CA ASN A 89 -4.08 -7.81 -1.89
C ASN A 89 -5.49 -7.30 -1.56
N THR A 90 -6.39 -8.22 -1.19
CA THR A 90 -7.78 -7.89 -0.83
C THR A 90 -7.88 -6.84 0.27
N PHE A 91 -7.05 -6.96 1.32
CA PHE A 91 -7.04 -5.97 2.41
C PHE A 91 -6.67 -4.57 1.92
N GLN A 92 -5.68 -4.48 1.04
CA GLN A 92 -5.20 -3.20 0.49
C GLN A 92 -6.21 -2.56 -0.48
N GLU A 93 -6.92 -3.36 -1.25
CA GLU A 93 -7.99 -2.91 -2.14
C GLU A 93 -9.18 -2.36 -1.33
N GLN A 94 -9.51 -3.02 -0.21
CA GLN A 94 -10.68 -2.69 0.61
C GLN A 94 -10.40 -1.68 1.73
N ILE A 95 -9.14 -1.29 1.98
CA ILE A 95 -8.74 -0.47 3.14
C ILE A 95 -9.56 0.82 3.30
N ASN A 96 -9.97 1.47 2.20
CA ASN A 96 -10.76 2.70 2.28
C ASN A 96 -12.15 2.44 2.89
N SER A 97 -12.81 1.36 2.47
CA SER A 97 -14.11 0.95 3.02
C SER A 97 -13.96 0.39 4.44
N TYR A 98 -12.87 -0.33 4.71
CA TYR A 98 -12.53 -0.84 6.04
C TYR A 98 -12.38 0.31 7.05
N LEU A 99 -11.55 1.32 6.76
CA LEU A 99 -11.30 2.45 7.66
C LEU A 99 -12.51 3.36 7.86
N GLN A 100 -13.41 3.44 6.89
CA GLN A 100 -14.65 4.24 6.99
C GLN A 100 -15.82 3.47 7.62
N GLY A 101 -15.71 2.16 7.75
CA GLY A 101 -16.74 1.30 8.33
C GLY A 101 -16.52 1.11 9.82
N THR A 102 -16.35 -0.14 10.23
CA THR A 102 -16.00 -0.52 11.60
C THR A 102 -14.63 -1.23 11.58
N PRO A 103 -13.53 -0.48 11.45
CA PRO A 103 -12.19 -1.07 11.47
C PRO A 103 -11.88 -1.67 12.84
N ASP A 104 -10.86 -2.53 12.87
CA ASP A 104 -10.28 -3.04 14.11
C ASP A 104 -9.53 -1.91 14.85
N ASP A 105 -9.25 -2.14 16.15
CA ASP A 105 -8.57 -1.18 17.01
C ASP A 105 -7.18 -0.78 16.49
N VAL A 106 -6.44 -1.75 15.94
CA VAL A 106 -5.19 -1.54 15.20
C VAL A 106 -5.20 -2.32 13.89
N PHE A 107 -4.44 -1.87 12.90
CA PHE A 107 -4.39 -2.53 11.61
C PHE A 107 -2.99 -2.53 11.03
N HIS A 108 -2.69 -3.54 10.23
CA HIS A 108 -1.47 -3.61 9.44
C HIS A 108 -1.54 -2.62 8.29
N TRP A 109 -0.55 -1.76 8.23
CA TRP A 109 -0.35 -0.87 7.10
C TRP A 109 1.13 -0.56 6.91
N PHE A 110 1.44 0.25 5.90
CA PHE A 110 2.80 0.60 5.53
C PHE A 110 2.92 2.09 5.24
N ALA A 111 4.16 2.58 5.31
CA ALA A 111 4.50 3.97 5.02
C ALA A 111 4.11 4.38 3.59
N GLY A 112 3.93 5.69 3.38
CA GLY A 112 3.73 6.27 2.05
C GLY A 112 2.42 7.05 1.91
N TYR A 113 2.09 7.42 0.68
CA TYR A 113 1.04 8.38 0.36
C TYR A 113 -0.33 8.01 0.96
N ARG A 114 -0.73 6.74 0.90
CA ARG A 114 -2.04 6.31 1.43
C ARG A 114 -2.13 6.48 2.94
N MET A 115 -1.05 6.21 3.68
CA MET A 115 -1.02 6.42 5.12
C MET A 115 -1.11 7.92 5.47
N GLN A 116 -0.38 8.76 4.72
CA GLN A 116 -0.49 10.22 4.86
C GLN A 116 -1.91 10.71 4.56
N PHE A 117 -2.56 10.14 3.54
CA PHE A 117 -3.95 10.43 3.22
C PHE A 117 -4.90 10.01 4.36
N PHE A 118 -4.72 8.84 4.97
CA PHE A 118 -5.53 8.40 6.10
C PHE A 118 -5.37 9.32 7.31
N ALA A 119 -4.14 9.70 7.63
CA ALA A 119 -3.81 10.69 8.65
C ALA A 119 -4.53 12.03 8.40
N ALA A 120 -4.39 12.58 7.19
CA ALA A 120 -5.02 13.85 6.80
C ALA A 120 -6.55 13.81 6.79
N LYS A 121 -7.14 12.63 6.59
CA LYS A 121 -8.60 12.41 6.64
C LYS A 121 -9.13 12.06 8.02
N GLY A 122 -8.27 11.95 9.04
CA GLY A 122 -8.67 11.53 10.38
C GLY A 122 -9.12 10.06 10.45
N LEU A 123 -8.69 9.23 9.50
CA LEU A 123 -8.95 7.79 9.46
C LEU A 123 -7.91 6.98 10.26
N ALA A 124 -6.91 7.66 10.81
CA ALA A 124 -5.93 7.09 11.72
C ALA A 124 -5.66 8.06 12.87
N THR A 125 -5.57 7.53 14.08
CA THR A 125 -5.30 8.30 15.29
C THR A 125 -3.80 8.59 15.41
N SER A 126 -3.44 9.81 15.78
CA SER A 126 -2.04 10.13 16.12
C SER A 126 -1.62 9.36 17.37
N ILE A 127 -0.41 8.81 17.35
CA ILE A 127 0.20 8.01 18.42
C ILE A 127 1.48 8.67 18.95
N ASP A 128 1.50 10.00 19.03
CA ASP A 128 2.66 10.75 19.53
C ASP A 128 3.03 10.35 20.96
N ASP A 129 2.03 10.02 21.79
CA ASP A 129 2.23 9.50 23.16
C ASP A 129 2.95 8.15 23.19
N VAL A 130 2.76 7.32 22.16
CA VAL A 130 3.53 6.09 21.96
C VAL A 130 4.96 6.44 21.54
N TRP A 131 5.12 7.36 20.59
CA TRP A 131 6.43 7.80 20.10
C TRP A 131 7.27 8.53 21.14
N ASP A 132 6.68 9.23 22.10
CA ASP A 132 7.38 9.80 23.25
C ASP A 132 8.07 8.72 24.10
N LYS A 133 7.50 7.50 24.13
CA LYS A 133 8.05 6.37 24.88
C LYS A 133 9.04 5.54 24.07
N ILE A 134 8.73 5.28 22.80
CA ILE A 134 9.50 4.32 21.98
C ILE A 134 10.47 4.98 21.00
N GLY A 135 10.34 6.29 20.75
CA GLY A 135 11.03 6.97 19.66
C GLY A 135 12.55 6.91 19.73
N GLY A 136 13.11 6.84 20.94
CA GLY A 136 14.56 6.65 21.15
C GLY A 136 15.11 5.32 20.63
N ASN A 137 14.25 4.34 20.33
CA ASN A 137 14.62 3.05 19.78
C ASN A 137 14.71 3.06 18.24
N PHE A 138 14.38 4.18 17.59
CA PHE A 138 14.27 4.27 16.13
C PHE A 138 15.25 5.29 15.55
N PRO A 139 15.87 4.99 14.39
CA PRO A 139 16.57 6.00 13.60
C PRO A 139 15.62 7.11 13.15
N GLU A 140 16.17 8.31 12.92
CA GLU A 140 15.38 9.48 12.48
C GLU A 140 14.59 9.22 11.19
N ALA A 141 15.14 8.44 10.25
CA ALA A 141 14.44 8.06 9.03
C ALA A 141 13.15 7.26 9.30
N MET A 142 13.16 6.39 10.32
CA MET A 142 11.98 5.60 10.74
C MET A 142 10.94 6.48 11.42
N LYS A 143 11.37 7.50 12.18
CA LYS A 143 10.46 8.51 12.73
C LYS A 143 9.80 9.31 11.62
N LYS A 144 10.60 9.84 10.69
CA LYS A 144 10.11 10.67 9.58
C LYS A 144 9.10 9.94 8.69
N LEU A 145 9.35 8.66 8.35
CA LEU A 145 8.39 7.89 7.53
C LEU A 145 7.08 7.61 8.27
N SER A 146 7.09 7.66 9.60
CA SER A 146 5.92 7.44 10.46
C SER A 146 5.04 8.67 10.66
N GLN A 147 5.47 9.82 10.15
CA GLN A 147 4.77 11.09 10.32
C GLN A 147 3.82 11.43 9.15
N GLY A 148 2.71 12.07 9.49
CA GLY A 148 1.86 12.77 8.54
C GLY A 148 2.43 14.13 8.14
N GLU A 149 1.78 14.80 7.19
CA GLU A 149 2.16 16.17 6.78
C GLU A 149 2.00 17.20 7.90
N ASP A 150 1.18 16.90 8.91
CA ASP A 150 0.99 17.70 10.12
C ASP A 150 2.10 17.51 11.18
N GLY A 151 3.09 16.66 10.90
CA GLY A 151 4.22 16.37 11.77
C GLY A 151 3.95 15.37 12.89
N LYS A 152 2.72 14.85 13.00
CA LYS A 152 2.35 13.84 14.01
C LYS A 152 2.63 12.44 13.53
N SER A 153 2.84 11.52 14.47
CA SER A 153 3.17 10.13 14.19
C SER A 153 1.90 9.27 14.14
N TYR A 154 1.77 8.39 13.14
CA TYR A 154 0.53 7.64 12.89
C TYR A 154 0.69 6.11 12.88
N PHE A 155 1.92 5.60 12.87
CA PHE A 155 2.17 4.17 12.95
C PHE A 155 3.55 3.89 13.56
N VAL A 156 3.76 2.64 13.99
CA VAL A 156 5.05 2.14 14.47
C VAL A 156 5.63 1.21 13.42
N PRO A 157 6.83 1.48 12.88
CA PRO A 157 7.45 0.61 11.89
C PRO A 157 7.99 -0.65 12.58
N LEU A 158 7.65 -1.83 12.04
CA LEU A 158 8.12 -3.11 12.60
C LEU A 158 9.37 -3.63 11.87
N TYR A 159 9.36 -3.57 10.54
CA TYR A 159 10.48 -3.97 9.70
C TYR A 159 10.46 -3.21 8.38
N THR A 160 11.60 -3.21 7.70
CA THR A 160 11.71 -2.79 6.30
C THR A 160 12.48 -3.86 5.54
N TYR A 161 12.35 -3.87 4.22
CA TYR A 161 13.09 -4.77 3.36
C TYR A 161 13.49 -4.06 2.06
N PRO A 162 14.62 -4.45 1.45
CA PRO A 162 15.04 -3.84 0.20
C PRO A 162 14.24 -4.40 -0.98
N TRP A 163 14.02 -3.55 -1.98
CA TRP A 163 13.77 -3.98 -3.35
C TRP A 163 15.12 -4.12 -4.06
N ALA A 164 15.42 -5.32 -4.55
CA ALA A 164 16.70 -5.65 -5.15
C ALA A 164 16.55 -6.72 -6.24
N LEU A 165 17.55 -6.81 -7.11
CA LEU A 165 17.70 -7.94 -8.02
C LEU A 165 18.27 -9.13 -7.24
N PHE A 166 17.49 -10.20 -7.17
CA PHE A 166 17.90 -11.46 -6.57
C PHE A 166 18.50 -12.38 -7.64
N TYR A 167 19.54 -13.12 -7.28
CA TYR A 167 20.15 -14.11 -8.16
C TYR A 167 20.57 -15.36 -7.39
N ARG A 168 20.83 -16.45 -8.12
CA ARG A 168 21.36 -17.68 -7.53
C ARG A 168 22.88 -17.69 -7.58
N LYS A 169 23.53 -17.60 -6.41
CA LYS A 169 25.00 -17.69 -6.29
C LYS A 169 25.60 -18.90 -7.01
N SER A 170 24.96 -20.07 -6.92
CA SER A 170 25.42 -21.28 -7.61
C SER A 170 25.35 -21.14 -9.14
N VAL A 171 24.35 -20.44 -9.68
CA VAL A 171 24.21 -20.23 -11.14
C VAL A 171 25.27 -19.23 -11.61
N PHE A 172 25.48 -18.14 -10.86
CA PHE A 172 26.53 -17.17 -11.17
C PHE A 172 27.92 -17.82 -11.15
N GLN A 173 28.21 -18.66 -10.14
CA GLN A 173 29.47 -19.40 -10.07
C GLN A 173 29.64 -20.40 -11.22
N GLU A 174 28.60 -21.17 -11.55
CA GLU A 174 28.63 -22.17 -12.63
C GLU A 174 28.84 -21.52 -14.01
N LYS A 175 28.22 -20.36 -14.25
CA LYS A 175 28.27 -19.66 -15.54
C LYS A 175 29.37 -18.60 -15.63
N GLY A 176 30.09 -18.33 -14.54
CA GLY A 176 31.10 -17.27 -14.48
C GLY A 176 30.52 -15.86 -14.61
N TYR A 177 29.30 -15.64 -14.11
CA TYR A 177 28.68 -14.30 -14.10
C TYR A 177 29.21 -13.45 -12.95
N GLU A 178 29.35 -12.16 -13.22
CA GLU A 178 29.68 -11.15 -12.21
C GLU A 178 28.45 -10.28 -11.90
N VAL A 179 28.40 -9.78 -10.66
CA VAL A 179 27.34 -8.84 -10.25
C VAL A 179 27.55 -7.52 -11.00
N PRO A 180 26.58 -7.06 -11.82
CA PRO A 180 26.75 -5.83 -12.58
C PRO A 180 26.68 -4.61 -11.66
N THR A 181 27.57 -3.66 -11.87
CA THR A 181 27.65 -2.40 -11.10
C THR A 181 27.23 -1.17 -11.91
N THR A 182 27.05 -1.35 -13.23
CA THR A 182 26.63 -0.32 -14.17
C THR A 182 25.49 -0.83 -15.05
N TRP A 183 24.77 0.08 -15.70
CA TRP A 183 23.70 -0.26 -16.63
C TRP A 183 24.20 -1.12 -17.79
N ASP A 184 25.30 -0.73 -18.43
CA ASP A 184 25.88 -1.47 -19.55
C ASP A 184 26.28 -2.89 -19.15
N GLN A 185 26.83 -3.07 -17.94
CA GLN A 185 27.14 -4.39 -17.40
C GLN A 185 25.87 -5.22 -17.17
N LEU A 186 24.79 -4.61 -16.67
CA LEU A 186 23.50 -5.30 -16.48
C LEU A 186 22.93 -5.77 -17.82
N ILE A 187 22.92 -4.90 -18.83
CA ILE A 187 22.43 -5.25 -20.18
C ILE A 187 23.31 -6.32 -20.83
N ALA A 188 24.64 -6.21 -20.68
CA ALA A 188 25.57 -7.22 -21.17
C ALA A 188 25.34 -8.59 -20.51
N LEU A 189 25.13 -8.61 -19.19
CA LEU A 189 24.80 -9.82 -18.45
C LEU A 189 23.47 -10.43 -18.94
N CYS A 190 22.44 -9.61 -19.15
CA CYS A 190 21.15 -10.08 -19.65
C CYS A 190 21.28 -10.73 -21.04
N LYS A 191 22.06 -10.12 -21.94
CA LYS A 191 22.36 -10.69 -23.26
C LYS A 191 23.11 -12.02 -23.14
N GLN A 192 24.04 -12.13 -22.20
CA GLN A 192 24.77 -13.38 -21.96
C GLN A 192 23.83 -14.48 -21.44
N MET A 193 22.96 -14.18 -20.47
CA MET A 193 21.97 -15.12 -19.95
C MET A 193 21.05 -15.67 -21.04
N GLN A 194 20.63 -14.85 -22.01
CA GLN A 194 19.85 -15.32 -23.17
C GLN A 194 20.63 -16.30 -24.06
N LYS A 195 21.93 -16.06 -24.30
CA LYS A 195 22.80 -16.98 -25.04
C LYS A 195 22.91 -18.32 -24.32
N ASP A 196 22.99 -18.27 -22.98
CA ASP A 196 23.06 -19.42 -22.09
C ASP A 196 21.70 -20.09 -21.84
N LYS A 197 20.67 -19.69 -22.59
CA LYS A 197 19.30 -20.24 -22.57
C LYS A 197 18.58 -20.07 -21.22
N LEU A 198 18.94 -19.03 -20.47
CA LEU A 198 18.21 -18.59 -19.29
C LEU A 198 17.29 -17.42 -19.63
N VAL A 199 16.19 -17.30 -18.89
CA VAL A 199 15.42 -16.05 -18.80
C VAL A 199 16.24 -15.07 -17.96
N PRO A 200 16.65 -13.89 -18.46
CA PRO A 200 17.49 -13.01 -17.66
C PRO A 200 16.79 -12.47 -16.41
N ILE A 201 15.55 -11.97 -16.55
CA ILE A 201 14.79 -11.38 -15.45
C ILE A 201 13.47 -12.16 -15.33
N ALA A 202 13.36 -13.00 -14.31
CA ALA A 202 12.08 -13.60 -13.95
C ALA A 202 11.08 -12.49 -13.59
N PHE A 203 9.90 -12.50 -14.21
CA PHE A 203 8.95 -11.41 -14.06
C PHE A 203 7.50 -11.88 -14.11
N GLY A 204 6.71 -11.38 -13.17
CA GLY A 204 5.29 -11.65 -13.04
C GLY A 204 4.60 -10.38 -12.55
N ASP A 205 3.56 -9.98 -13.27
CA ASP A 205 2.85 -8.71 -13.08
C ASP A 205 1.33 -8.90 -13.11
N LYS A 206 0.84 -10.13 -12.91
CA LYS A 206 -0.60 -10.38 -12.75
C LYS A 206 -1.20 -9.58 -11.58
N ASP A 207 -0.38 -9.31 -10.57
CA ASP A 207 -0.74 -8.54 -9.38
C ASP A 207 -0.56 -7.01 -9.56
N ALA A 208 -0.09 -6.56 -10.74
CA ALA A 208 0.15 -5.18 -11.18
C ALA A 208 1.15 -4.33 -10.37
N TRP A 209 1.29 -4.56 -9.07
CA TRP A 209 2.28 -3.87 -8.25
C TRP A 209 3.74 -4.24 -8.50
N PRO A 210 4.09 -5.47 -8.95
CA PRO A 210 5.50 -5.81 -9.19
C PRO A 210 6.17 -4.89 -10.22
N ALA A 211 5.48 -4.53 -11.32
CA ALA A 211 6.01 -3.61 -12.31
C ALA A 211 6.24 -2.18 -11.78
N MET A 212 5.44 -1.73 -10.80
CA MET A 212 5.62 -0.42 -10.20
C MET A 212 7.01 -0.29 -9.56
N GLY A 213 7.51 -1.34 -8.91
CA GLY A 213 8.88 -1.31 -8.36
C GLY A 213 9.97 -1.21 -9.42
N THR A 214 9.77 -1.75 -10.63
CA THR A 214 10.70 -1.52 -11.75
C THR A 214 10.72 -0.06 -12.17
N PHE A 215 9.55 0.56 -12.29
CA PHE A 215 9.46 2.01 -12.55
C PHE A 215 10.19 2.81 -11.49
N ASP A 216 9.95 2.51 -10.21
CA ASP A 216 10.54 3.22 -9.07
C ASP A 216 12.06 3.15 -9.12
N GLN A 217 12.63 1.95 -9.28
CA GLN A 217 14.09 1.76 -9.30
C GLN A 217 14.74 2.48 -10.50
N LEU A 218 14.12 2.42 -11.68
CA LEU A 218 14.63 3.14 -12.85
C LEU A 218 14.55 4.65 -12.65
N ASN A 219 13.43 5.16 -12.12
CA ASN A 219 13.25 6.59 -11.87
C ASN A 219 14.22 7.09 -10.79
N PHE A 220 14.41 6.35 -9.70
CA PHE A 220 15.39 6.68 -8.65
C PHE A 220 16.80 6.79 -9.20
N ARG A 221 17.25 5.83 -10.02
CA ARG A 221 18.60 5.83 -10.58
C ARG A 221 18.80 6.89 -11.67
N THR A 222 17.74 7.26 -12.37
CA THR A 222 17.82 8.17 -13.53
C THR A 222 17.61 9.63 -13.15
N ASN A 223 16.67 9.89 -12.24
CA ASN A 223 16.16 11.23 -11.95
C ASN A 223 16.27 11.61 -10.45
N GLY A 224 16.61 10.67 -9.57
CA GLY A 224 16.80 10.91 -8.14
C GLY A 224 15.52 10.75 -7.30
N TYR A 225 15.70 10.66 -5.98
CA TYR A 225 14.61 10.44 -5.02
C TYR A 225 13.62 11.61 -4.98
N ASP A 226 14.11 12.86 -4.92
CA ASP A 226 13.24 14.03 -4.79
C ASP A 226 12.28 14.17 -5.97
N PHE A 227 12.77 13.99 -7.20
CA PHE A 227 11.92 14.01 -8.39
C PHE A 227 10.87 12.88 -8.36
N HIS A 228 11.26 11.67 -7.93
CA HIS A 228 10.32 10.57 -7.80
C HIS A 228 9.19 10.93 -6.81
N VAL A 229 9.51 11.48 -5.63
CA VAL A 229 8.52 11.89 -4.64
C VAL A 229 7.61 13.00 -5.19
N GLU A 230 8.16 14.00 -5.87
CA GLU A 230 7.37 15.06 -6.51
C GLU A 230 6.41 14.51 -7.58
N LEU A 231 6.86 13.54 -8.37
CA LEU A 231 6.03 12.88 -9.38
C LEU A 231 4.88 12.08 -8.73
N MET A 232 5.17 11.29 -7.69
CA MET A 232 4.15 10.52 -6.96
C MET A 232 3.13 11.43 -6.28
N ALA A 233 3.56 12.61 -5.82
CA ALA A 233 2.69 13.63 -5.23
C ALA A 233 1.91 14.47 -6.26
N GLY A 234 2.09 14.23 -7.57
CA GLY A 234 1.46 15.01 -8.64
C GLY A 234 1.98 16.44 -8.79
N LYS A 235 3.14 16.76 -8.18
CA LYS A 235 3.82 18.06 -8.28
C LYS A 235 4.66 18.16 -9.56
N ALA A 236 5.20 17.03 -10.02
CA ALA A 236 5.81 16.90 -11.34
C ALA A 236 4.83 16.26 -12.34
N SER A 237 4.97 16.58 -13.62
CA SER A 237 4.10 16.05 -14.67
C SER A 237 4.53 14.64 -15.11
N TRP A 238 3.56 13.75 -15.31
CA TRP A 238 3.78 12.46 -15.96
C TRP A 238 4.20 12.56 -17.43
N THR A 239 4.01 13.72 -18.06
CA THR A 239 4.49 14.00 -19.43
C THR A 239 5.88 14.63 -19.46
N ASP A 240 6.55 14.78 -18.32
CA ASP A 240 7.92 15.31 -18.23
C ASP A 240 8.92 14.43 -18.97
N ALA A 241 9.93 15.04 -19.60
CA ALA A 241 10.99 14.33 -20.32
C ALA A 241 11.77 13.35 -19.41
N LYS A 242 11.87 13.63 -18.10
CA LYS A 242 12.46 12.72 -17.11
C LYS A 242 11.67 11.42 -16.97
N VAL A 243 10.34 11.50 -17.03
CA VAL A 243 9.46 10.31 -17.02
C VAL A 243 9.66 9.52 -18.31
N ARG A 244 9.69 10.20 -19.45
CA ARG A 244 10.01 9.56 -20.74
C ARG A 244 11.34 8.79 -20.69
N LYS A 245 12.40 9.41 -20.17
CA LYS A 245 13.72 8.77 -20.03
C LYS A 245 13.67 7.50 -19.18
N THR A 246 12.83 7.47 -18.14
CA THR A 246 12.60 6.27 -17.32
C THR A 246 12.00 5.14 -18.16
N PHE A 247 11.00 5.44 -19.00
CA PHE A 247 10.40 4.46 -19.91
C PHE A 247 11.32 4.06 -21.06
N ASP A 248 12.20 4.94 -21.54
CA ASP A 248 13.20 4.58 -22.55
C ASP A 248 14.16 3.50 -22.01
N LEU A 249 14.62 3.63 -20.76
CA LEU A 249 15.42 2.59 -20.09
C LEU A 249 14.63 1.32 -19.84
N TRP A 250 13.34 1.44 -19.49
CA TRP A 250 12.50 0.26 -19.32
C TRP A 250 12.27 -0.47 -20.65
N ALA A 251 12.09 0.26 -21.75
CA ALA A 251 11.97 -0.31 -23.08
C ALA A 251 13.23 -1.06 -23.50
N GLU A 252 14.42 -0.59 -23.12
CA GLU A 252 15.68 -1.32 -23.31
C GLU A 252 15.73 -2.61 -22.47
N LEU A 253 15.18 -2.58 -21.26
CA LEU A 253 15.17 -3.73 -20.34
C LEU A 253 14.08 -4.77 -20.68
N LEU A 254 13.00 -4.35 -21.33
CA LEU A 254 11.81 -5.17 -21.60
C LEU A 254 12.11 -6.49 -22.31
N PRO A 255 12.99 -6.56 -23.33
CA PRO A 255 13.33 -7.82 -24.01
C PRO A 255 13.99 -8.89 -23.11
N TYR A 256 14.45 -8.51 -21.91
CA TYR A 256 15.10 -9.41 -20.96
C TYR A 256 14.16 -9.90 -19.86
N HIS A 257 12.93 -9.37 -19.79
CA HIS A 257 11.90 -9.85 -18.87
C HIS A 257 11.29 -11.16 -19.38
N GLN A 258 10.86 -12.00 -18.44
CA GLN A 258 10.13 -13.21 -18.74
C GLN A 258 8.83 -12.91 -19.49
N GLU A 259 8.65 -13.53 -20.67
CA GLU A 259 7.45 -13.39 -21.47
C GLU A 259 6.18 -13.77 -20.70
N GLY A 260 5.03 -13.20 -21.08
CA GLY A 260 3.74 -13.51 -20.44
C GLY A 260 3.61 -13.00 -19.00
N ALA A 261 4.39 -11.99 -18.60
CA ALA A 261 4.41 -11.46 -17.24
C ALA A 261 3.03 -11.04 -16.73
N VAL A 262 2.18 -10.41 -17.57
CA VAL A 262 0.83 -9.96 -17.19
C VAL A 262 -0.08 -11.12 -16.75
N GLY A 263 0.18 -12.34 -17.22
CA GLY A 263 -0.56 -13.53 -16.80
C GLY A 263 0.05 -14.28 -15.63
N ARG A 264 1.24 -13.88 -15.16
CA ARG A 264 2.05 -14.60 -14.18
C ARG A 264 2.06 -13.88 -12.83
N THR A 265 1.83 -14.63 -11.75
CA THR A 265 1.98 -14.10 -10.38
C THR A 265 3.46 -13.86 -10.06
N TRP A 266 3.76 -12.93 -9.16
CA TRP A 266 5.16 -12.73 -8.74
C TRP A 266 5.74 -13.98 -8.05
N GLN A 267 4.90 -14.79 -7.39
CA GLN A 267 5.30 -16.06 -6.79
C GLN A 267 5.75 -17.07 -7.85
N ASP A 268 5.03 -17.19 -8.97
CA ASP A 268 5.42 -18.05 -10.10
C ASP A 268 6.72 -17.56 -10.76
N ALA A 269 6.90 -16.25 -10.86
CA ALA A 269 8.15 -15.65 -11.33
C ALA A 269 9.31 -16.01 -10.38
N ALA A 270 9.12 -15.87 -9.07
CA ALA A 270 10.10 -16.28 -8.08
C ALA A 270 10.46 -17.78 -8.19
N GLN A 271 9.49 -18.64 -8.49
CA GLN A 271 9.76 -20.06 -8.75
C GLN A 271 10.61 -20.32 -9.99
N THR A 272 10.54 -19.45 -11.01
CA THR A 272 11.41 -19.52 -12.20
C THR A 272 12.88 -19.30 -11.82
N LEU A 273 13.15 -18.31 -10.96
CA LEU A 273 14.49 -18.12 -10.38
C LEU A 273 14.87 -19.31 -9.47
N VAL A 274 13.94 -19.77 -8.63
CA VAL A 274 14.21 -20.85 -7.68
C VAL A 274 14.61 -22.14 -8.40
N SER A 275 13.96 -22.45 -9.51
CA SER A 275 14.22 -23.63 -10.35
C SER A 275 15.42 -23.47 -11.31
N LYS A 276 16.21 -22.40 -11.18
CA LYS A 276 17.38 -22.10 -12.04
C LYS A 276 17.03 -21.93 -13.53
N LYS A 277 15.79 -21.55 -13.84
CA LYS A 277 15.33 -21.27 -15.22
C LYS A 277 15.47 -19.79 -15.59
N ALA A 278 15.65 -18.93 -14.57
CA ALA A 278 16.06 -17.55 -14.73
C ALA A 278 17.43 -17.30 -14.09
N GLY A 279 18.10 -16.24 -14.56
CA GLY A 279 19.41 -15.75 -14.11
C GLY A 279 19.44 -15.32 -12.66
#